data_AF-A0A074WNK8-F1
#
_entry.id   AF-A0A074WNK8-F1
#
_cell.length_a   1.000
_cell.length_b   1.000
_cell.length_c   1.000
_cell.angle_alpha   90.00
_cell.angle_beta   90.00
_cell.angle_gamma   90.00
#
_symmetry.space_group_name_H-M   'P 1'
#
loop_
_entity.id
_entity.type
_entity.pdbx_description
1 polymer ?
#
loop_
_entity_poly.entity_id
_entity_poly.type
_entity_poly.pdbx_seq_one_letter_code
_entity_poly.pdbx_strand_id
1 'polypeptide(L)'
;FDASANYSRILYRQQNVTQPQEGQDAARLLEVFSGRDCVQINFSAEALYPILGWSCQSPENGSCYQTNYTIQSFLVVSASKVNGGSGKCWVASIGDAGDSVGRSNALALVGGAVALFAAALI
;
A
#
# COMPACT_ATOMS: atom_id res chain seq x y z
N PHE A 1 -16.22 19.21 1.75
CA PHE A 1 -16.23 19.07 0.29
C PHE A 1 -15.68 20.37 -0.27
N ASP A 2 -14.49 20.33 -0.86
CA ASP A 2 -13.90 21.49 -1.52
C ASP A 2 -14.25 21.41 -3.00
N ALA A 3 -15.08 22.32 -3.51
CA ALA A 3 -15.49 22.29 -4.92
C ALA A 3 -14.37 22.73 -5.87
N SER A 4 -13.27 23.28 -5.34
CA SER A 4 -12.13 23.78 -6.12
C SER A 4 -10.98 22.78 -6.24
N ALA A 5 -10.99 21.72 -5.43
CA ALA A 5 -9.97 20.69 -5.47
C ALA A 5 -10.22 19.68 -6.60
N ASN A 6 -9.13 19.21 -7.21
CA ASN A 6 -9.18 18.18 -8.24
C ASN A 6 -9.38 16.81 -7.58
N TYR A 7 -10.50 16.14 -7.88
CA TYR A 7 -10.77 14.78 -7.40
C TYR A 7 -10.93 13.82 -8.57
N SER A 8 -10.49 12.58 -8.36
CA SER A 8 -10.83 11.47 -9.25
C SER A 8 -11.62 10.42 -8.49
N ARG A 9 -12.52 9.73 -9.19
CA ARG A 9 -13.31 8.62 -8.64
C ARG A 9 -12.96 7.35 -9.38
N ILE A 10 -12.80 6.26 -8.64
CA ILE A 10 -12.39 4.95 -9.16
C ILE A 10 -13.42 3.93 -8.70
N LEU A 11 -13.97 3.16 -9.64
CA LEU A 11 -14.68 1.93 -9.31
C LEU A 11 -13.73 0.77 -9.56
N TYR A 12 -13.29 0.12 -8.49
CA TYR A 12 -12.46 -1.08 -8.59
C TYR A 12 -13.32 -2.33 -8.49
N ARG A 13 -13.27 -3.16 -9.52
CA ARG A 13 -13.96 -4.46 -9.56
C ARG A 13 -13.04 -5.51 -10.18
N GLN A 14 -12.66 -6.49 -9.38
CA GLN A 14 -11.89 -7.64 -9.83
C GLN A 14 -12.30 -8.86 -9.01
N GLN A 15 -12.80 -9.90 -9.67
CA GLN A 15 -13.17 -11.15 -9.02
C GLN A 15 -12.65 -12.34 -9.81
N ASN A 16 -12.32 -13.41 -9.10
CA ASN A 16 -12.14 -14.70 -9.74
C ASN A 16 -13.50 -15.25 -10.17
N VAL A 17 -13.63 -15.64 -11.44
CA VAL A 17 -14.90 -16.09 -12.02
C VAL A 17 -15.38 -17.41 -11.40
N THR A 18 -14.46 -18.29 -11.02
CA THR A 18 -14.77 -19.63 -10.52
C THR A 18 -14.83 -19.70 -8.99
N GLN A 19 -14.12 -18.81 -8.31
CA GLN A 19 -14.05 -18.77 -6.85
C GLN A 19 -13.99 -17.31 -6.37
N PRO A 20 -15.10 -16.56 -6.51
CA PRO A 20 -15.15 -15.18 -6.07
C PRO A 20 -15.02 -15.13 -4.55
N GLN A 21 -13.95 -14.51 -4.07
CA GLN A 21 -13.69 -14.40 -2.64
C GLN A 21 -13.02 -13.07 -2.33
N GLU A 22 -13.81 -12.15 -1.77
CA GLU A 22 -13.33 -10.82 -1.38
C GLU A 22 -12.12 -10.91 -0.45
N GLY A 23 -11.15 -10.02 -0.67
CA GLY A 23 -9.94 -9.93 0.14
C GLY A 23 -8.93 -11.06 -0.10
N GLN A 24 -9.18 -11.95 -1.06
CA GLN A 24 -8.19 -12.90 -1.56
C GLN A 24 -7.44 -12.33 -2.75
N ASP A 25 -6.38 -13.01 -3.16
CA ASP A 25 -5.57 -12.63 -4.30
C ASP A 25 -6.39 -12.47 -5.58
N ALA A 26 -6.21 -11.33 -6.23
CA ALA A 26 -6.66 -11.08 -7.59
C ALA A 26 -5.56 -11.41 -8.61
N ALA A 27 -5.94 -11.56 -9.87
CA ALA A 27 -5.00 -11.90 -10.94
C ALA A 27 -4.14 -10.71 -11.39
N ARG A 28 -4.58 -9.48 -11.12
CA ARG A 28 -3.96 -8.24 -11.57
C ARG A 28 -3.77 -7.26 -10.43
N LEU A 29 -2.63 -6.58 -10.47
CA LEU A 29 -2.36 -5.37 -9.74
C LEU A 29 -2.83 -4.20 -10.60
N LEU A 30 -3.64 -3.32 -10.01
CA LEU A 30 -3.95 -1.99 -10.56
C LEU A 30 -3.24 -0.96 -9.68
N GLU A 31 -2.52 -0.03 -10.28
CA GLU A 31 -1.98 1.16 -9.61
C GLU A 31 -2.36 2.42 -10.37
N VAL A 32 -2.62 3.51 -9.65
CA VAL A 32 -2.94 4.82 -10.24
C VAL A 32 -1.96 5.88 -9.77
N PHE A 33 -1.65 6.80 -10.68
CA PHE A 33 -0.61 7.80 -10.50
C PHE A 33 -1.14 9.20 -10.76
N SER A 34 -0.61 10.16 -10.01
CA SER A 34 -0.89 11.58 -10.19
C SER A 34 -0.18 12.17 -11.40
N GLY A 35 0.88 11.51 -11.91
CA GLY A 35 1.65 11.92 -13.07
C GLY A 35 1.42 11.05 -14.30
N ARG A 36 2.02 11.45 -15.42
CA ARG A 36 2.00 10.68 -16.67
C ARG A 36 3.01 9.53 -16.62
N ASP A 37 2.88 8.59 -17.54
CA ASP A 37 3.85 7.49 -17.73
C ASP A 37 4.12 6.63 -16.49
N CYS A 38 3.12 6.45 -15.62
CA CYS A 38 3.22 5.76 -14.33
C CYS A 38 4.25 6.38 -13.38
N VAL A 39 4.45 7.70 -13.46
CA VAL A 39 5.36 8.46 -12.59
C VAL A 39 4.58 9.16 -11.50
N GLN A 40 5.12 9.14 -10.28
CA GLN A 40 4.60 9.92 -9.18
C GLN A 40 5.08 11.37 -9.28
N ILE A 41 4.15 12.33 -9.37
CA ILE A 41 4.50 13.75 -9.35
C ILE A 41 4.25 14.35 -7.97
N ASN A 42 5.13 15.26 -7.59
CA ASN A 42 5.01 16.04 -6.39
C ASN A 42 4.25 17.35 -6.70
N PHE A 43 3.25 17.72 -5.89
CA PHE A 43 2.47 18.95 -6.12
C PHE A 43 3.10 20.17 -5.42
N SER A 44 3.90 19.95 -4.36
CA SER A 44 4.71 20.96 -3.67
C SER A 44 6.01 20.34 -3.18
N ALA A 45 6.99 21.11 -2.69
CA ALA A 45 8.22 20.53 -2.12
C ALA A 45 8.00 19.64 -0.88
N GLU A 46 6.75 19.52 -0.38
CA GLU A 46 6.45 18.99 0.96
C GLU A 46 5.52 17.75 0.98
N ALA A 47 4.85 17.35 -0.12
CA ALA A 47 3.97 16.18 -0.10
C ALA A 47 3.77 15.46 -1.45
N LEU A 48 4.31 14.24 -1.56
CA LEU A 48 3.99 13.29 -2.63
C LEU A 48 2.53 12.84 -2.50
N TYR A 49 1.80 12.80 -3.62
CA TYR A 49 0.50 12.13 -3.63
C TYR A 49 0.68 10.64 -3.30
N PRO A 50 -0.27 9.97 -2.63
CA PRO A 50 -0.18 8.54 -2.42
C PRO A 50 -0.46 7.79 -3.73
N ILE A 51 0.37 6.80 -4.05
CA ILE A 51 0.00 5.78 -5.05
C ILE A 51 -1.12 4.95 -4.42
N LEU A 52 -2.22 4.79 -5.14
CA LEU A 52 -3.26 3.84 -4.75
C LEU A 52 -3.12 2.58 -5.60
N GLY A 53 -3.15 1.42 -4.93
CA GLY A 53 -2.98 0.13 -5.55
C GLY A 53 -4.00 -0.90 -5.06
N TRP A 54 -4.36 -1.84 -5.93
CA TRP A 54 -5.24 -2.97 -5.61
C TRP A 54 -4.70 -4.25 -6.21
N SER A 55 -4.57 -5.29 -5.40
CA SER A 55 -4.28 -6.66 -5.84
C SER A 55 -5.17 -7.71 -5.19
N CYS A 56 -6.16 -7.30 -4.36
CA CYS A 56 -7.19 -8.18 -3.81
C CYS A 56 -8.45 -8.23 -4.68
N GLN A 57 -9.18 -9.33 -4.61
CA GLN A 57 -10.52 -9.45 -5.16
C GLN A 57 -11.48 -8.53 -4.41
N SER A 58 -12.33 -7.84 -5.16
CA SER A 58 -13.35 -6.93 -4.66
C SER A 58 -14.65 -7.67 -4.29
N PRO A 59 -15.57 -6.99 -3.58
CA PRO A 59 -16.98 -7.38 -3.58
C PRO A 59 -17.54 -7.50 -5.01
N GLU A 60 -18.68 -8.17 -5.15
CA GLU A 60 -19.33 -8.42 -6.45
C GLU A 60 -19.61 -7.14 -7.23
N ASN A 61 -20.11 -6.12 -6.53
CA ASN A 61 -20.42 -4.80 -7.11
C ASN A 61 -19.19 -3.88 -7.20
N GLY A 62 -18.02 -4.36 -6.79
CA GLY A 62 -16.81 -3.55 -6.64
C GLY A 62 -16.87 -2.59 -5.46
N SER A 63 -15.82 -1.79 -5.35
CA SER A 63 -15.67 -0.76 -4.31
C SER A 63 -15.31 0.58 -4.95
N CYS A 64 -15.94 1.66 -4.49
CA CYS A 64 -15.68 3.01 -4.94
C CYS A 64 -14.60 3.68 -4.09
N TYR A 65 -13.64 4.32 -4.74
CA TYR A 65 -12.57 5.10 -4.11
C TYR A 65 -12.54 6.51 -4.67
N GLN A 66 -11.99 7.44 -3.89
CA GLN A 66 -11.81 8.83 -4.30
C GLN A 66 -10.39 9.28 -3.95
N THR A 67 -9.73 9.94 -4.90
CA THR A 67 -8.45 10.62 -4.69
C THR A 67 -8.68 12.11 -4.57
N ASN A 68 -7.82 12.79 -3.81
CA ASN A 68 -7.73 14.25 -3.73
C ASN A 68 -6.78 14.85 -4.79
N TYR A 69 -6.62 14.14 -5.92
CA TYR A 69 -5.79 14.56 -7.05
C TYR A 69 -6.33 14.00 -8.37
N THR A 70 -5.93 14.62 -9.49
CA THR A 70 -6.20 14.10 -10.84
C THR A 70 -5.32 12.89 -11.13
N ILE A 71 -5.94 11.75 -11.44
CA ILE A 71 -5.23 10.58 -11.96
C ILE A 71 -4.82 10.87 -13.40
N GLN A 72 -3.53 10.79 -13.70
CA GLN A 72 -2.99 11.06 -15.03
C GLN A 72 -2.53 9.81 -15.76
N SER A 73 -2.22 8.73 -15.04
CA SER A 73 -1.90 7.44 -15.64
C SER A 73 -2.21 6.28 -14.68
N PHE A 74 -2.24 5.07 -15.22
CA PHE A 74 -2.48 3.84 -14.48
C PHE A 74 -1.66 2.69 -15.04
N LEU A 75 -1.35 1.72 -14.19
CA LEU A 75 -0.65 0.49 -14.54
C LEU A 75 -1.55 -0.71 -14.24
N VAL A 76 -1.58 -1.68 -15.15
CA VAL A 76 -2.21 -2.99 -14.93
C VAL A 76 -1.22 -4.09 -15.27
N VAL A 77 -0.81 -4.85 -14.26
CA VAL A 77 0.18 -5.94 -14.39
C VAL A 77 -0.24 -7.17 -13.62
N SER A 78 0.51 -8.26 -13.74
CA SER A 78 0.31 -9.45 -12.91
C SER A 78 0.47 -9.11 -11.43
N ALA A 79 -0.46 -9.54 -10.58
CA ALA A 79 -0.33 -9.41 -9.14
C ALA A 79 0.60 -10.47 -8.50
N SER A 80 1.09 -11.45 -9.28
CA SER A 80 1.83 -12.60 -8.75
C SER A 80 3.02 -12.24 -7.86
N LYS A 81 3.75 -11.17 -8.19
CA LYS A 81 4.87 -10.68 -7.39
C LYS A 81 4.42 -10.05 -6.06
N VAL A 82 3.35 -9.27 -6.09
CA VAL A 82 2.80 -8.58 -4.92
C VAL A 82 2.15 -9.58 -3.97
N ASN A 83 1.32 -10.47 -4.50
CA ASN A 83 0.59 -11.46 -3.72
C ASN A 83 1.48 -12.61 -3.24
N GLY A 84 2.62 -12.85 -3.88
CA GLY A 84 3.61 -13.84 -3.45
C GLY A 84 4.54 -13.37 -2.32
N GLY A 85 4.41 -12.11 -1.85
CA GLY A 85 5.21 -11.55 -0.75
C GLY A 85 4.71 -11.96 0.64
N SER A 86 5.36 -11.45 1.70
CA SER A 86 4.98 -11.69 3.10
C SER A 86 3.76 -10.88 3.58
N GLY A 87 3.10 -10.16 2.68
CA GLY A 87 1.84 -9.48 2.90
C GLY A 87 0.75 -10.12 2.04
N LYS A 88 -0.46 -10.23 2.57
CA LYS A 88 -1.65 -10.54 1.76
C LYS A 88 -1.78 -9.50 0.64
N CYS A 89 -2.59 -9.79 -0.37
CA CYS A 89 -2.95 -8.83 -1.41
C CYS A 89 -3.28 -7.43 -0.85
N TRP A 90 -3.07 -6.40 -1.67
CA TRP A 90 -3.31 -5.02 -1.29
C TRP A 90 -4.75 -4.62 -1.59
N VAL A 91 -5.42 -4.05 -0.59
CA VAL A 91 -6.59 -3.20 -0.78
C VAL A 91 -6.11 -1.78 -0.62
N ALA A 92 -6.61 -0.83 -1.42
CA ALA A 92 -6.12 0.55 -1.41
C ALA A 92 -6.13 1.20 -0.02
N SER A 93 -5.03 1.04 0.69
CA SER A 93 -4.43 2.02 1.57
C SER A 93 -3.17 2.45 0.87
N ILE A 94 -2.91 3.76 0.90
CA ILE A 94 -1.66 4.43 0.53
C ILE A 94 -0.54 3.40 0.45
N GLY A 95 -0.03 3.13 -0.75
CA GLY A 95 1.25 2.46 -0.84
C GLY A 95 2.21 3.36 -0.07
N ASP A 96 2.55 3.00 1.16
CA ASP A 96 3.77 3.47 1.77
C ASP A 96 4.80 3.16 0.69
N ALA A 97 5.34 4.19 0.07
CA ALA A 97 6.60 4.09 -0.63
C ALA A 97 7.62 3.82 0.48
N GLY A 98 7.58 2.60 1.03
CA GLY A 98 8.51 2.13 2.01
C GLY A 98 9.85 2.23 1.33
N ASP A 99 10.69 3.08 1.90
CA ASP A 99 12.11 3.18 1.63
C ASP A 99 12.61 1.82 1.15
N SER A 100 13.26 1.82 -0.02
CA SER A 100 14.16 0.73 -0.40
C SER A 100 15.00 0.42 0.84
N VAL A 101 14.71 -0.72 1.49
CA VAL A 101 15.32 -1.11 2.76
C VAL A 101 16.82 -1.07 2.55
N GLY A 102 17.43 0.01 3.04
CA GLY A 102 18.87 0.16 3.08
C GLY A 102 19.42 -1.04 3.82
N ARG A 103 20.33 -1.76 3.16
CA ARG A 103 21.23 -2.77 3.70
C ARG A 103 21.20 -2.85 5.23
N SER A 104 20.57 -3.90 5.76
CA SER A 104 20.88 -4.38 7.11
C SER A 104 22.34 -4.79 7.14
N ASN A 105 23.21 -3.85 7.47
CA ASN A 105 24.55 -4.18 7.92
C ASN A 105 24.39 -4.79 9.31
N ALA A 106 24.80 -6.04 9.40
CA ALA A 106 24.88 -6.81 10.62
C ALA A 106 25.74 -6.13 11.70
N LEU A 107 25.57 -6.66 12.93
CA LEU A 107 26.46 -6.64 14.09
C LEU A 107 26.38 -5.45 15.06
N ALA A 108 25.84 -5.72 16.25
CA ALA A 108 26.54 -5.44 17.50
C ALA A 108 26.02 -6.37 18.62
N LEU A 109 26.78 -7.44 18.89
CA LEU A 109 26.75 -8.19 20.14
C LEU A 109 27.44 -7.36 21.24
N VAL A 110 26.73 -7.02 22.32
CA VAL A 110 27.28 -6.72 23.66
C VAL A 110 26.12 -7.02 24.64
N GLY A 111 26.14 -7.85 25.68
CA GLY A 111 27.23 -8.43 26.46
C GLY A 111 27.16 -7.94 27.93
N GLY A 112 26.52 -8.72 28.82
CA GLY A 112 26.61 -8.62 30.30
C GLY A 112 25.68 -7.59 30.99
N ALA A 113 25.30 -7.66 32.26
CA ALA A 113 25.24 -8.68 33.31
C ALA A 113 24.40 -8.10 34.50
N VAL A 114 23.57 -8.95 35.13
CA VAL A 114 23.11 -9.01 36.55
C VAL A 114 23.04 -7.73 37.42
N ALA A 115 21.87 -7.47 38.04
CA ALA A 115 21.74 -7.22 39.50
C ALA A 115 20.28 -7.21 40.00
N LEU A 116 20.00 -8.13 40.93
CA LEU A 116 18.85 -8.21 41.84
C LEU A 116 18.79 -6.99 42.78
N PHE A 117 17.61 -6.48 43.11
CA PHE A 117 17.23 -6.00 44.46
C PHE A 117 15.70 -5.79 44.53
N ALA A 118 14.98 -6.78 45.06
CA ALA A 118 13.61 -6.58 45.53
C ALA A 118 13.60 -6.70 47.07
N ALA A 119 13.59 -5.52 47.68
CA ALA A 119 13.12 -5.13 49.01
C ALA A 119 13.00 -6.21 50.11
N ALA A 120 13.85 -6.05 51.13
CA ALA A 120 13.53 -6.38 52.51
C ALA A 120 13.03 -5.09 53.21
N LEU A 121 11.89 -5.16 53.90
CA LEU A 121 11.65 -4.44 55.17
C LEU A 121 10.26 -4.83 55.75
N ILE A 122 10.35 -5.67 56.79
CA ILE A 122 9.56 -5.78 58.03
C ILE A 122 8.04 -5.97 57.89
#